data_AF-A0A1S3DLL7-F1
#
_entry.id   AF-A0A1S3DLL7-F1
#
_cell.length_a   1.000
_cell.length_b   1.000
_cell.length_c   1.000
_cell.angle_alpha   90.00
_cell.angle_beta   90.00
_cell.angle_gamma   90.00
#
_symmetry.space_group_name_H-M   'P 1'
#
loop_
_entity.id
_entity.type
_entity.pdbx_description
1 polymer ?
#
loop_
_entity_poly.entity_id
_entity_poly.type
_entity_poly.pdbx_seq_one_letter_code
_entity_poly.pdbx_strand_id
1 'polypeptide(L)'
;MNNGTVQAINLKKEQEFLAEAYDIGRKGLRVVAMARGSNLQDLCYMGLVGICDPPRPHVRECMSTLLQSGVKVKLVTGDGQETATAIASMVGLDTIHGKVLSGDQIDQMTEHQLQQVVNSVTVFYRVTPRHKLTIVKAFQANGVIVGMTGDGVNDGVALKKADIGIAMGKQGTDVCKEAADMILVDDDFNTIIAAIEEGKGIFYNIRNFVRFQLSTSIAALSLIALATLLRIPNPLNAMQILWINIIMDGPPAQSLGVEPVDDDVKIQKPRNVKEPMITRALVVNVLMSASIIIVGTLYVFKREMSDNIVSKRDTTMTFTCFVFFDMFNALSCRSQIKSVFTIGLFTNKMFLFAVCASVVGQLFVIYFPPLQKVFQTEALTINDIAFLTALTSTVFFVSEIKKAIERICERKCLRSSKKQSMDFV
;
A
#
# COMPACT_ATOMS: atom_id res chain seq x y z
N MET A 1 -50.94 28.01 -8.38
CA MET A 1 -52.08 28.86 -7.95
C MET A 1 -51.57 30.26 -7.63
N ASN A 2 -52.30 31.31 -7.99
CA ASN A 2 -51.99 32.68 -7.53
C ASN A 2 -53.20 33.16 -6.70
N ASN A 3 -53.03 33.37 -5.40
CA ASN A 3 -54.10 33.74 -4.47
C ASN A 3 -55.36 32.84 -4.54
N GLY A 4 -55.20 31.51 -4.60
CA GLY A 4 -56.31 30.55 -4.59
C GLY A 4 -57.05 30.36 -5.93
N THR A 5 -56.66 31.08 -6.99
CA THR A 5 -57.20 30.88 -8.35
C THR A 5 -56.25 30.04 -9.21
N VAL A 6 -56.82 29.11 -9.97
CA VAL A 6 -56.10 28.28 -10.95
C VAL A 6 -55.96 29.10 -12.24
N GLN A 7 -54.72 29.25 -12.71
CA GLN A 7 -54.41 29.94 -13.96
C GLN A 7 -53.74 28.94 -14.91
N ALA A 8 -54.01 29.06 -16.20
CA ALA A 8 -53.34 28.25 -17.22
C ALA A 8 -51.84 28.51 -17.18
N ILE A 9 -51.03 27.45 -17.29
CA ILE A 9 -49.58 27.59 -17.34
C ILE A 9 -49.21 28.29 -18.65
N ASN A 10 -48.41 29.36 -18.55
CA ASN A 10 -47.85 30.03 -19.72
C ASN A 10 -46.33 29.78 -19.76
N LEU A 11 -45.74 29.92 -20.94
CA LEU A 11 -44.30 29.68 -21.17
C LEU A 11 -43.41 30.48 -20.20
N LYS A 12 -43.83 31.70 -19.83
CA LYS A 12 -43.09 32.53 -18.88
C LYS A 12 -43.07 31.93 -17.47
N LYS A 13 -44.24 31.49 -16.97
CA LYS A 13 -44.36 30.86 -15.65
C LYS A 13 -43.66 29.51 -15.60
N GLU A 14 -43.73 28.75 -16.68
CA GLU A 14 -42.98 27.50 -16.80
C GLU A 14 -41.47 27.74 -16.66
N GLN A 15 -40.93 28.74 -17.36
CA GLN A 15 -39.52 29.13 -17.22
C GLN A 15 -39.17 29.64 -15.82
N GLU A 16 -40.05 30.42 -15.18
CA GLU A 16 -39.86 30.87 -13.79
C GLU A 16 -39.77 29.68 -12.81
N PHE A 17 -40.65 28.68 -12.95
CA PHE A 17 -40.62 27.48 -12.08
C PHE A 17 -39.39 26.63 -12.32
N LEU A 18 -38.95 26.49 -13.57
CA LEU A 18 -37.72 25.77 -13.90
C LEU A 18 -36.49 26.49 -13.36
N ALA A 19 -36.45 27.82 -13.40
CA ALA A 19 -35.37 28.61 -12.81
C ALA A 19 -35.33 28.46 -11.28
N GLU A 20 -36.48 28.48 -10.61
CA GLU A 20 -36.57 28.26 -9.17
C GLU A 20 -36.12 26.85 -8.78
N ALA A 21 -36.54 25.83 -9.55
CA ALA A 21 -36.07 24.46 -9.36
C ALA A 21 -34.55 24.36 -9.55
N TYR A 22 -33.99 25.04 -10.54
CA TYR A 22 -32.55 25.08 -10.78
C TYR A 22 -31.79 25.73 -9.60
N ASP A 23 -32.27 26.85 -9.07
CA ASP A 23 -31.65 27.53 -7.93
C ASP A 23 -31.70 26.71 -6.63
N ILE A 24 -32.81 25.98 -6.40
CA ILE A 24 -32.91 25.04 -5.27
C ILE A 24 -31.94 23.87 -5.49
N GLY A 25 -31.87 23.32 -6.70
CA GLY A 25 -30.96 22.22 -7.06
C GLY A 25 -29.48 22.58 -6.87
N ARG A 26 -29.07 23.80 -7.23
CA ARG A 26 -27.70 24.31 -7.05
C ARG A 26 -27.27 24.41 -5.59
N LYS A 27 -28.21 24.44 -4.65
CA LYS A 27 -27.92 24.36 -3.21
C LYS A 27 -27.68 22.93 -2.73
N GLY A 28 -27.67 21.95 -3.63
CA GLY A 28 -27.51 20.53 -3.30
C GLY A 28 -28.78 19.88 -2.75
N LEU A 29 -29.94 20.49 -3.02
CA LEU A 29 -31.23 19.96 -2.62
C LEU A 29 -31.81 19.13 -3.76
N ARG A 30 -32.39 17.98 -3.43
CA ARG A 30 -33.22 17.20 -4.33
C ARG A 30 -34.57 17.89 -4.47
N VAL A 31 -34.88 18.32 -5.68
CA VAL A 31 -36.08 19.12 -5.95
C VAL A 31 -37.24 18.22 -6.33
N VAL A 32 -38.38 18.38 -5.64
CA VAL A 32 -39.63 17.67 -5.90
C VAL A 32 -40.71 18.70 -6.22
N ALA A 33 -41.25 18.63 -7.44
CA ALA A 33 -42.41 19.43 -7.82
C ALA A 33 -43.69 18.76 -7.31
N MET A 34 -44.55 19.54 -6.64
CA MET A 34 -45.85 19.10 -6.18
C MET A 34 -46.94 19.66 -7.10
N ALA A 35 -47.82 18.78 -7.55
CA ALA A 35 -48.99 19.15 -8.32
C ALA A 35 -50.22 18.38 -7.83
N ARG A 36 -51.41 18.96 -8.01
CA ARG A 36 -52.69 18.39 -7.59
C ARG A 36 -53.67 18.42 -8.75
N GLY A 37 -54.30 17.30 -9.03
CA GLY A 37 -55.34 17.20 -10.06
C GLY A 37 -56.16 15.94 -9.90
N SER A 38 -57.29 15.87 -10.61
CA SER A 38 -58.13 14.67 -10.68
C SER A 38 -57.53 13.59 -11.59
N ASN A 39 -56.78 14.00 -12.61
CA ASN A 39 -56.13 13.13 -13.61
C ASN A 39 -54.69 13.59 -13.88
N LEU A 40 -53.82 12.68 -14.35
CA LEU A 40 -52.41 12.97 -14.72
C LEU A 40 -52.25 14.04 -15.80
N GLN A 41 -53.29 14.27 -16.61
CA GLN A 41 -53.30 15.25 -17.70
C GLN A 41 -53.79 16.64 -17.25
N ASP A 42 -54.45 16.73 -16.09
CA ASP A 42 -55.04 17.96 -15.53
C ASP A 42 -54.48 18.24 -14.13
N LEU A 43 -53.18 18.49 -14.07
CA LEU A 43 -52.47 18.77 -12.82
C LEU A 43 -52.28 20.28 -12.62
N CYS A 44 -52.71 20.79 -11.47
CA CYS A 44 -52.41 22.15 -11.02
C CYS A 44 -51.10 22.14 -10.21
N TYR A 45 -50.10 22.89 -10.68
CA TYR A 45 -48.85 23.06 -9.96
C TYR A 45 -49.07 23.81 -8.62
N MET A 46 -48.54 23.23 -7.55
CA MET A 46 -48.71 23.70 -6.17
C MET A 46 -47.43 24.32 -5.60
N GLY A 47 -46.24 23.87 -6.04
CA GLY A 47 -44.96 24.42 -5.60
C GLY A 47 -43.82 23.39 -5.69
N LEU A 48 -42.64 23.79 -5.20
CA LEU A 48 -41.44 22.96 -5.12
C LEU A 48 -41.06 22.72 -3.65
N VAL A 49 -40.52 21.54 -3.37
CA VAL A 49 -39.88 21.21 -2.10
C VAL A 49 -38.45 20.77 -2.39
N GLY A 50 -37.49 21.36 -1.69
CA GLY A 50 -36.10 20.92 -1.70
C GLY A 50 -35.80 20.02 -0.51
N ILE A 51 -35.37 18.79 -0.77
CA ILE A 51 -34.98 17.83 0.28
C ILE A 51 -33.45 17.70 0.25
N CYS A 52 -32.79 17.89 1.39
CA CYS A 52 -31.34 17.71 1.49
C CYS A 52 -31.02 16.30 1.99
N ASP A 53 -30.08 15.62 1.33
CA ASP A 53 -29.33 14.53 1.93
C ASP A 53 -27.91 15.03 2.20
N PRO A 54 -27.63 15.53 3.43
CA PRO A 54 -26.37 16.19 3.72
C PRO A 54 -25.21 15.17 3.69
N PRO A 55 -24.03 15.56 3.18
CA PRO A 55 -22.84 14.73 3.30
C PRO A 55 -22.55 14.39 4.77
N ARG A 56 -22.01 13.20 5.02
CA ARG A 56 -21.66 12.78 6.38
C ARG A 56 -20.63 13.74 7.00
N PRO A 57 -20.63 13.88 8.34
CA PRO A 57 -19.58 14.61 9.06
C PRO A 57 -18.18 14.13 8.66
N HIS A 58 -17.20 15.02 8.62
CA HIS A 58 -15.79 14.73 8.30
C HIS A 58 -15.47 14.26 6.87
N VAL A 59 -16.46 13.98 6.01
CA VAL A 59 -16.19 13.55 4.62
C VAL A 59 -15.31 14.56 3.88
N ARG A 60 -15.57 15.86 4.05
CA ARG A 60 -14.77 16.90 3.40
C ARG A 60 -13.28 16.88 3.82
N GLU A 61 -13.01 16.64 5.09
CA GLU A 61 -11.65 16.52 5.62
C GLU A 61 -10.98 15.26 5.05
N CYS A 62 -11.70 14.13 5.06
CA CYS A 62 -11.23 12.87 4.49
C CYS A 62 -10.89 12.99 3.00
N MET A 63 -11.75 13.67 2.24
CA MET A 63 -11.55 13.94 0.82
C MET A 63 -10.30 14.78 0.58
N SER A 64 -10.04 15.79 1.43
CA SER A 64 -8.81 16.58 1.36
C SER A 64 -7.58 15.70 1.56
N THR A 65 -7.58 14.85 2.59
CA THR A 65 -6.48 13.92 2.89
C THR A 65 -6.23 12.94 1.75
N LEU A 66 -7.28 12.35 1.17
CA LEU A 66 -7.17 11.45 0.02
C LEU A 66 -6.56 12.15 -1.20
N LEU A 67 -7.03 13.35 -1.52
CA LEU A 67 -6.52 14.14 -2.64
C LEU A 67 -5.05 14.54 -2.43
N GLN A 68 -4.67 14.96 -1.22
CA GLN A 68 -3.28 15.28 -0.87
C GLN A 68 -2.35 14.06 -0.97
N SER A 69 -2.83 12.88 -0.58
CA SER A 69 -2.11 11.62 -0.75
C SER A 69 -2.07 11.12 -2.19
N GLY A 70 -2.69 11.82 -3.15
CA GLY A 70 -2.67 11.50 -4.58
C GLY A 70 -3.72 10.48 -5.01
N VAL A 71 -4.67 10.11 -4.14
CA VAL A 71 -5.82 9.27 -4.48
C VAL A 71 -6.86 10.13 -5.21
N LYS A 72 -7.31 9.67 -6.39
CA LYS A 72 -8.35 10.37 -7.16
C LYS A 72 -9.72 9.85 -6.74
N VAL A 73 -10.56 10.72 -6.21
CA VAL A 73 -11.95 10.39 -5.86
C VAL A 73 -12.90 10.90 -6.94
N LYS A 74 -13.91 10.09 -7.27
CA LYS A 74 -14.90 10.36 -8.32
C LYS A 74 -16.30 10.16 -7.73
N LEU A 75 -17.23 11.08 -7.98
CA LEU A 75 -18.63 10.93 -7.54
C LEU A 75 -19.42 10.19 -8.60
N VAL A 76 -20.17 9.16 -8.20
CA VAL A 76 -21.04 8.37 -9.08
C VAL A 76 -22.42 8.27 -8.44
N THR A 77 -23.41 8.98 -8.97
CA THR A 77 -24.76 9.08 -8.38
C THR A 77 -25.90 8.92 -9.40
N GLY A 78 -27.06 8.49 -8.93
CA GLY A 78 -28.31 8.47 -9.71
C GLY A 78 -29.01 9.84 -9.79
N ASP A 79 -28.54 10.84 -9.04
CA ASP A 79 -29.17 12.16 -8.98
C ASP A 79 -28.98 13.00 -10.25
N GLY A 80 -29.73 14.10 -10.32
CA GLY A 80 -29.58 15.12 -11.37
C GLY A 80 -28.23 15.85 -11.32
N GLN A 81 -27.86 16.49 -12.43
CA GLN A 81 -26.56 17.15 -12.59
C GLN A 81 -26.34 18.23 -11.53
N GLU A 82 -27.36 19.05 -11.26
CA GLU A 82 -27.31 20.19 -10.36
C GLU A 82 -27.00 19.73 -8.93
N THR A 83 -27.77 18.76 -8.44
CA THR A 83 -27.59 18.17 -7.10
C THR A 83 -26.25 17.46 -7.00
N ALA A 84 -25.87 16.65 -7.99
CA ALA A 84 -24.60 15.91 -7.99
C ALA A 84 -23.39 16.85 -7.96
N THR A 85 -23.43 17.93 -8.76
CA THR A 85 -22.35 18.92 -8.82
C THR A 85 -22.26 19.74 -7.52
N ALA A 86 -23.40 20.11 -6.95
CA ALA A 86 -23.44 20.82 -5.67
C ALA A 86 -22.89 19.96 -4.51
N ILE A 87 -23.29 18.68 -4.43
CA ILE A 87 -22.77 17.73 -3.43
C ILE A 87 -21.27 17.50 -3.62
N ALA A 88 -20.82 17.30 -4.87
CA ALA A 88 -19.40 17.17 -5.19
C ALA A 88 -18.59 18.40 -4.72
N SER A 89 -19.10 19.61 -4.97
CA SER A 89 -18.46 20.85 -4.51
C SER A 89 -18.45 20.97 -2.98
N MET A 90 -19.52 20.57 -2.30
CA MET A 90 -19.61 20.57 -0.83
C MET A 90 -18.57 19.64 -0.18
N VAL A 91 -18.32 18.47 -0.76
CA VAL A 91 -17.31 17.51 -0.28
C VAL A 91 -15.88 17.83 -0.74
N GLY A 92 -15.69 18.89 -1.53
CA GLY A 92 -14.37 19.39 -1.94
C GLY A 92 -13.82 18.80 -3.24
N LEU A 93 -14.66 18.23 -4.10
CA LEU A 93 -14.25 17.82 -5.45
C LEU A 93 -14.20 19.03 -6.40
N ASP A 94 -13.22 19.03 -7.31
CA ASP A 94 -13.12 20.05 -8.35
C ASP A 94 -14.14 19.80 -9.47
N THR A 95 -15.22 20.56 -9.38
CA THR A 95 -16.31 20.58 -10.36
C THR A 95 -16.19 21.73 -11.37
N ILE A 96 -15.21 22.63 -11.21
CA ILE A 96 -15.04 23.80 -12.08
C ILE A 96 -14.21 23.41 -13.30
N HIS A 97 -13.12 22.66 -13.08
CA HIS A 97 -12.26 22.17 -14.16
C HIS A 97 -12.53 20.70 -14.53
N GLY A 98 -13.20 19.96 -13.64
CA GLY A 98 -13.59 18.57 -13.86
C GLY A 98 -14.73 18.44 -14.87
N LYS A 99 -14.64 17.46 -15.77
CA LYS A 99 -15.77 17.13 -16.64
C LYS A 99 -16.89 16.45 -15.82
N VAL A 100 -18.12 16.68 -16.23
CA VAL A 100 -19.33 16.05 -15.65
C VAL A 100 -20.01 15.27 -16.77
N LEU A 101 -20.35 14.00 -16.52
CA LEU A 101 -20.86 13.08 -17.55
C LEU A 101 -22.17 12.42 -17.09
N SER A 102 -23.17 12.39 -17.96
CA SER A 102 -24.45 11.72 -17.68
C SER A 102 -24.42 10.24 -18.03
N GLY A 103 -25.34 9.46 -17.46
CA GLY A 103 -25.62 8.10 -17.89
C GLY A 103 -25.92 8.00 -19.40
N ASP A 104 -26.78 8.86 -19.92
CA ASP A 104 -27.15 8.87 -21.35
C ASP A 104 -25.96 9.16 -22.27
N GLN A 105 -25.03 10.00 -21.82
CA GLN A 105 -23.79 10.28 -22.54
C GLN A 105 -22.84 9.08 -22.53
N ILE A 106 -22.81 8.32 -21.43
CA ILE A 106 -22.03 7.06 -21.37
C ILE A 106 -22.60 6.05 -22.38
N ASP A 107 -23.91 5.93 -22.50
CA ASP A 107 -24.55 5.00 -23.44
C ASP A 107 -24.27 5.32 -24.91
N GLN A 108 -24.01 6.60 -25.21
CA GLN A 108 -23.63 7.06 -26.56
C GLN A 108 -22.14 6.87 -26.86
N MET A 109 -21.32 6.55 -25.85
CA MET A 109 -19.88 6.36 -26.00
C MET A 109 -19.54 4.89 -26.19
N THR A 110 -18.55 4.63 -27.06
CA THR A 110 -17.89 3.32 -27.09
C THR A 110 -17.01 3.12 -25.85
N GLU A 111 -16.70 1.87 -25.49
CA GLU A 111 -15.81 1.58 -24.35
C GLU A 111 -14.46 2.28 -24.47
N HIS A 112 -13.91 2.38 -25.68
CA HIS A 112 -12.65 3.08 -25.94
C HIS A 112 -12.77 4.61 -25.77
N GLN A 113 -13.87 5.21 -26.22
CA GLN A 113 -14.12 6.65 -26.00
C GLN A 113 -14.26 6.95 -24.51
N LEU A 114 -15.01 6.12 -23.77
CA LEU A 114 -15.16 6.26 -22.34
C LEU A 114 -13.80 6.13 -21.64
N GLN A 115 -12.98 5.14 -22.00
CA GLN A 115 -11.64 4.95 -21.47
C GLN A 115 -10.76 6.21 -21.61
N GLN A 116 -10.85 6.92 -22.73
CA GLN A 116 -10.06 8.14 -22.97
C GLN A 116 -10.50 9.31 -22.08
N VAL A 117 -11.80 9.45 -21.81
CA VAL A 117 -12.33 10.60 -21.06
C VAL A 117 -12.46 10.36 -19.56
N VAL A 118 -12.59 9.10 -19.12
CA VAL A 118 -12.96 8.72 -17.74
C VAL A 118 -12.06 9.36 -16.67
N ASN A 119 -10.76 9.51 -16.94
CA ASN A 119 -9.80 10.11 -16.00
C ASN A 119 -10.07 11.60 -15.72
N SER A 120 -10.61 12.32 -16.72
CA SER A 120 -10.91 13.75 -16.65
C SER A 120 -12.30 14.07 -16.06
N VAL A 121 -13.17 13.05 -15.98
CA VAL A 121 -14.50 13.20 -15.39
C VAL A 121 -14.38 13.18 -13.87
N THR A 122 -15.02 14.11 -13.17
CA THR A 122 -15.07 14.16 -11.70
C THR A 122 -16.40 13.64 -11.17
N VAL A 123 -17.49 13.89 -11.89
CA VAL A 123 -18.86 13.56 -11.48
C VAL A 123 -19.57 12.80 -12.60
N PHE A 124 -20.13 11.66 -12.25
CA PHE A 124 -21.06 10.89 -13.07
C PHE A 124 -22.45 10.98 -12.44
N TYR A 125 -23.45 11.41 -13.21
CA TYR A 125 -24.82 11.66 -12.73
C TYR A 125 -25.87 10.91 -13.56
N ARG A 126 -27.07 10.70 -13.01
CA ARG A 126 -28.11 9.82 -13.59
C ARG A 126 -27.56 8.45 -14.03
N VAL A 127 -26.74 7.86 -13.17
CA VAL A 127 -25.98 6.63 -13.46
C VAL A 127 -26.81 5.39 -13.10
N THR A 128 -26.88 4.39 -14.00
CA THR A 128 -27.52 3.10 -13.74
C THR A 128 -26.52 2.08 -13.16
N PRO A 129 -26.98 0.95 -12.58
CA PRO A 129 -26.08 -0.14 -12.16
C PRO A 129 -25.10 -0.58 -13.26
N ARG A 130 -25.59 -0.66 -14.50
CA ARG A 130 -24.78 -1.02 -15.68
C ARG A 130 -23.70 0.01 -15.93
N HIS A 131 -23.99 1.30 -15.82
CA HIS A 131 -23.01 2.37 -16.02
C HIS A 131 -21.91 2.32 -14.95
N LYS A 132 -22.24 2.04 -13.67
CA LYS A 132 -21.24 1.90 -12.60
C LYS A 132 -20.21 0.83 -12.96
N LEU A 133 -20.67 -0.32 -13.46
CA LEU A 133 -19.81 -1.40 -13.93
C LEU A 133 -18.92 -0.96 -15.11
N THR A 134 -19.48 -0.27 -16.10
CA THR A 134 -18.71 0.22 -17.27
C THR A 134 -17.66 1.24 -16.87
N ILE A 135 -17.96 2.13 -15.92
CA ILE A 135 -17.01 3.12 -15.38
C ILE A 135 -15.83 2.41 -14.70
N VAL A 136 -16.10 1.40 -13.86
CA VAL A 136 -15.05 0.60 -13.20
C VAL A 136 -14.14 -0.06 -14.25
N LYS A 137 -14.72 -0.69 -15.28
CA LYS A 137 -13.95 -1.31 -16.37
C LYS A 137 -13.10 -0.29 -17.13
N ALA A 138 -13.63 0.90 -17.42
CA ALA A 138 -12.91 1.96 -18.12
C ALA A 138 -11.69 2.45 -17.32
N PHE A 139 -11.81 2.56 -15.99
CA PHE A 139 -10.67 2.86 -15.13
C PHE A 139 -9.66 1.70 -15.10
N GLN A 140 -10.11 0.46 -14.91
CA GLN A 140 -9.22 -0.71 -14.93
C GLN A 140 -8.45 -0.85 -16.26
N ALA A 141 -9.09 -0.53 -17.40
CA ALA A 141 -8.45 -0.52 -18.72
C ALA A 141 -7.31 0.52 -18.83
N ASN A 142 -7.35 1.59 -18.03
CA ASN A 142 -6.25 2.56 -17.92
C ASN A 142 -5.14 2.10 -16.96
N GLY A 143 -5.26 0.92 -16.35
CA GLY A 143 -4.28 0.35 -15.43
C GLY A 143 -4.27 1.03 -14.06
N VAL A 144 -5.35 1.71 -13.68
CA VAL A 144 -5.52 2.23 -12.31
C VAL A 144 -6.24 1.19 -11.45
N ILE A 145 -5.90 1.16 -10.16
CA ILE A 145 -6.60 0.34 -9.17
C ILE A 145 -7.85 1.09 -8.71
N VAL A 146 -8.99 0.43 -8.77
CA VAL A 146 -10.30 1.03 -8.49
C VAL A 146 -10.86 0.48 -7.19
N GLY A 147 -11.00 1.35 -6.20
CA GLY A 147 -11.86 1.11 -5.04
C GLY A 147 -13.27 1.65 -5.33
N MET A 148 -14.29 0.82 -5.15
CA MET A 148 -15.69 1.24 -5.31
C MET A 148 -16.44 1.13 -3.99
N THR A 149 -17.17 2.17 -3.60
CA THR A 149 -18.04 2.17 -2.42
C THR A 149 -19.50 2.02 -2.83
N GLY A 150 -20.28 1.26 -2.07
CA GLY A 150 -21.72 1.10 -2.31
C GLY A 150 -22.48 0.52 -1.12
N ASP A 151 -23.78 0.76 -1.08
CA ASP A 151 -24.68 0.36 0.01
C ASP A 151 -25.95 -0.34 -0.49
N GLY A 152 -26.44 0.00 -1.68
CA GLY A 152 -27.63 -0.60 -2.28
C GLY A 152 -27.35 -1.80 -3.18
N VAL A 153 -28.30 -2.73 -3.28
CA VAL A 153 -28.24 -3.96 -4.12
C VAL A 153 -27.76 -3.69 -5.55
N ASN A 154 -28.09 -2.50 -6.06
CA ASN A 154 -27.69 -1.96 -7.35
C ASN A 154 -26.16 -1.86 -7.55
N ASP A 155 -25.38 -1.81 -6.48
CA ASP A 155 -23.93 -1.66 -6.50
C ASP A 155 -23.19 -2.98 -6.49
N GLY A 156 -23.85 -4.10 -6.16
CA GLY A 156 -23.20 -5.40 -5.94
C GLY A 156 -22.34 -5.88 -7.11
N VAL A 157 -22.83 -5.74 -8.35
CA VAL A 157 -22.07 -6.18 -9.55
C VAL A 157 -20.81 -5.33 -9.76
N ALA A 158 -20.91 -4.02 -9.51
CA ALA A 158 -19.80 -3.10 -9.72
C ALA A 158 -18.80 -3.18 -8.56
N LEU A 159 -19.27 -3.37 -7.31
CA LEU A 159 -18.45 -3.71 -6.15
C LEU A 159 -17.62 -4.97 -6.40
N LYS A 160 -18.26 -6.04 -6.87
CA LYS A 160 -17.55 -7.30 -7.15
C LYS A 160 -16.54 -7.20 -8.29
N LYS A 161 -16.75 -6.25 -9.21
CA LYS A 161 -15.86 -6.05 -10.36
C LYS A 161 -14.68 -5.13 -10.04
N ALA A 162 -14.83 -4.22 -9.09
CA ALA A 162 -13.76 -3.35 -8.63
C ALA A 162 -12.57 -4.18 -8.11
N ASP A 163 -11.38 -3.57 -8.08
CA ASP A 163 -10.21 -4.26 -7.51
C ASP A 163 -10.33 -4.37 -5.99
N ILE A 164 -11.05 -3.43 -5.37
CA ILE A 164 -11.50 -3.48 -3.98
C ILE A 164 -12.94 -2.96 -3.92
N GLY A 165 -13.90 -3.86 -3.64
CA GLY A 165 -15.27 -3.49 -3.29
C GLY A 165 -15.39 -3.11 -1.81
N ILE A 166 -16.00 -1.97 -1.50
CA ILE A 166 -16.18 -1.43 -0.15
C ILE A 166 -17.68 -1.28 0.15
N ALA A 167 -18.20 -2.07 1.10
CA ALA A 167 -19.60 -2.01 1.52
C ALA A 167 -19.79 -1.29 2.86
N MET A 168 -20.93 -0.63 3.02
CA MET A 168 -21.36 -0.05 4.29
C MET A 168 -21.85 -1.16 5.24
N GLY A 169 -21.42 -1.13 6.51
CA GLY A 169 -21.73 -2.14 7.51
C GLY A 169 -23.14 -2.01 8.10
N LYS A 170 -23.60 -0.80 8.42
CA LYS A 170 -24.93 -0.59 9.03
C LYS A 170 -25.99 -0.37 7.97
N GLN A 171 -25.75 0.54 7.03
CA GLN A 171 -26.73 0.89 5.99
C GLN A 171 -26.65 0.00 4.74
N GLY A 172 -25.55 -0.72 4.54
CA GLY A 172 -25.39 -1.57 3.38
C GLY A 172 -26.27 -2.82 3.43
N THR A 173 -26.85 -3.16 2.28
CA THR A 173 -27.60 -4.40 2.10
C THR A 173 -26.68 -5.63 2.20
N ASP A 174 -27.23 -6.78 2.60
CA ASP A 174 -26.45 -8.02 2.73
C ASP A 174 -25.82 -8.45 1.40
N VAL A 175 -26.53 -8.21 0.29
CA VAL A 175 -26.01 -8.44 -1.07
C VAL A 175 -24.75 -7.61 -1.33
N CYS A 176 -24.67 -6.37 -0.87
CA CYS A 176 -23.47 -5.54 -1.01
C CYS A 176 -22.32 -6.06 -0.14
N LYS A 177 -22.61 -6.46 1.10
CA LYS A 177 -21.60 -6.98 2.03
C LYS A 177 -20.99 -8.29 1.53
N GLU A 178 -21.78 -9.17 0.94
CA GLU A 178 -21.30 -10.41 0.32
C GLU A 178 -20.51 -10.15 -0.98
N ALA A 179 -20.83 -9.09 -1.71
CA ALA A 179 -20.13 -8.73 -2.94
C ALA A 179 -18.80 -8.01 -2.71
N ALA A 180 -18.64 -7.32 -1.56
CA ALA A 180 -17.48 -6.51 -1.24
C ALA A 180 -16.30 -7.31 -0.67
N ASP A 181 -15.09 -6.76 -0.83
CA ASP A 181 -13.85 -7.30 -0.25
C ASP A 181 -13.56 -6.68 1.13
N MET A 182 -14.11 -5.50 1.40
CA MET A 182 -13.97 -4.75 2.65
C MET A 182 -15.33 -4.21 3.12
N ILE A 183 -15.60 -4.30 4.42
CA ILE A 183 -16.84 -3.82 5.03
C ILE A 183 -16.51 -2.75 6.09
N LEU A 184 -17.12 -1.57 5.95
CA LEU A 184 -17.00 -0.47 6.92
C LEU A 184 -18.05 -0.66 8.03
N VAL A 185 -17.70 -1.40 9.07
CA VAL A 185 -18.62 -1.75 10.17
C VAL A 185 -19.25 -0.52 10.85
N ASP A 186 -18.55 0.60 10.86
CA ASP A 186 -18.96 1.86 11.45
C ASP A 186 -19.75 2.79 10.52
N ASP A 187 -19.75 2.53 9.22
CA ASP A 187 -20.20 3.42 8.13
C ASP A 187 -19.38 4.74 8.01
N ASP A 188 -18.13 4.74 8.49
CA ASP A 188 -17.26 5.92 8.45
C ASP A 188 -16.31 5.88 7.25
N PHE A 189 -16.32 6.97 6.48
CA PHE A 189 -15.43 7.14 5.33
C PHE A 189 -13.95 7.31 5.76
N ASN A 190 -13.69 7.78 6.99
CA ASN A 190 -12.34 7.90 7.53
C ASN A 190 -11.62 6.54 7.63
N THR A 191 -12.37 5.46 7.86
CA THR A 191 -11.84 4.09 7.92
C THR A 191 -11.19 3.65 6.60
N ILE A 192 -11.63 4.21 5.46
CA ILE A 192 -10.98 3.98 4.15
C ILE A 192 -9.56 4.56 4.12
N ILE A 193 -9.35 5.74 4.73
CA ILE A 193 -8.01 6.36 4.80
C ILE A 193 -7.08 5.48 5.62
N ALA A 194 -7.52 5.07 6.81
CA ALA A 194 -6.76 4.18 7.67
C ALA A 194 -6.40 2.87 6.93
N ALA A 195 -7.35 2.28 6.20
CA ALA A 195 -7.11 1.07 5.42
C ALA A 195 -6.08 1.27 4.30
N ILE A 196 -6.10 2.42 3.62
CA ILE A 196 -5.11 2.76 2.59
C ILE A 196 -3.72 2.94 3.22
N GLU A 197 -3.62 3.63 4.36
CA GLU A 197 -2.37 3.83 5.09
C GLU A 197 -1.76 2.50 5.56
N GLU A 198 -2.57 1.63 6.16
CA GLU A 198 -2.16 0.27 6.56
C GLU A 198 -1.72 -0.56 5.35
N GLY A 199 -2.45 -0.49 4.23
CA GLY A 199 -2.08 -1.18 2.99
C GLY A 199 -0.71 -0.74 2.45
N LYS A 200 -0.39 0.56 2.48
CA LYS A 200 0.94 1.08 2.11
C LYS A 200 2.02 0.58 3.07
N GLY A 201 1.72 0.56 4.37
CA GLY A 201 2.60 0.05 5.41
C GLY A 201 2.96 -1.43 5.24
N ILE A 202 1.94 -2.27 5.06
CA ILE A 202 2.11 -3.71 4.81
C ILE A 202 2.98 -3.94 3.57
N PHE A 203 2.70 -3.23 2.46
CA PHE A 203 3.50 -3.39 1.25
C PHE A 203 4.97 -2.96 1.44
N TYR A 204 5.21 -1.87 2.18
CA TYR A 204 6.55 -1.42 2.53
C TYR A 204 7.31 -2.48 3.34
N ASN A 205 6.65 -3.06 4.34
CA ASN A 205 7.22 -4.12 5.18
C ASN A 205 7.46 -5.41 4.38
N ILE A 206 6.59 -5.74 3.42
CA ILE A 206 6.82 -6.85 2.49
C ILE A 206 8.14 -6.69 1.75
N ARG A 207 8.43 -5.50 1.23
CA ARG A 207 9.70 -5.24 0.54
C ARG A 207 10.91 -5.37 1.46
N ASN A 208 10.77 -5.00 2.74
CA ASN A 208 11.84 -5.12 3.73
C ASN A 208 12.18 -6.58 4.04
N PHE A 209 11.18 -7.42 4.34
CA PHE A 209 11.46 -8.82 4.64
C PHE A 209 11.88 -9.59 3.39
N VAL A 210 11.30 -9.30 2.21
CA VAL A 210 11.72 -9.95 0.96
C VAL A 210 13.18 -9.62 0.63
N ARG A 211 13.62 -8.38 0.87
CA ARG A 211 15.04 -8.03 0.73
C ARG A 211 15.93 -8.88 1.63
N PHE A 212 15.55 -9.02 2.91
CA PHE A 212 16.29 -9.85 3.86
C PHE A 212 16.35 -11.31 3.41
N GLN A 213 15.20 -11.92 3.14
CA GLN A 213 15.09 -13.32 2.73
C GLN A 213 15.87 -13.61 1.45
N LEU A 214 15.70 -12.78 0.41
CA LEU A 214 16.45 -12.95 -0.85
C LEU A 214 17.95 -12.80 -0.66
N SER A 215 18.40 -11.81 0.13
CA SER A 215 19.84 -11.59 0.35
C SER A 215 20.52 -12.82 0.94
N THR A 216 19.85 -13.51 1.84
CA THR A 216 20.48 -14.67 2.43
C THR A 216 20.23 -15.96 1.67
N SER A 217 19.04 -16.20 1.10
CA SER A 217 18.86 -17.38 0.24
C SER A 217 19.86 -17.36 -0.92
N ILE A 218 20.13 -16.19 -1.51
CA ILE A 218 21.16 -16.03 -2.53
C ILE A 218 22.56 -16.26 -1.94
N ALA A 219 22.86 -15.70 -0.77
CA ALA A 219 24.15 -15.91 -0.10
C ALA A 219 24.43 -17.40 0.19
N ALA A 220 23.47 -18.11 0.78
CA ALA A 220 23.58 -19.52 1.14
C ALA A 220 23.78 -20.41 -0.10
N LEU A 221 22.92 -20.26 -1.11
CA LEU A 221 23.00 -21.06 -2.35
C LEU A 221 24.29 -20.77 -3.11
N SER A 222 24.69 -19.50 -3.18
CA SER A 222 25.92 -19.08 -3.86
C SER A 222 27.17 -19.53 -3.10
N LEU A 223 27.15 -19.53 -1.77
CA LEU A 223 28.24 -20.06 -0.95
C LEU A 223 28.52 -21.53 -1.26
N ILE A 224 27.46 -22.36 -1.31
CA ILE A 224 27.57 -23.80 -1.60
C ILE A 224 27.99 -24.02 -3.06
N ALA A 225 27.40 -23.28 -4.00
CA ALA A 225 27.75 -23.37 -5.41
C ALA A 225 29.22 -22.98 -5.66
N LEU A 226 29.71 -21.90 -5.03
CA LEU A 226 31.09 -21.46 -5.14
C LEU A 226 32.06 -22.44 -4.48
N ALA A 227 31.73 -22.98 -3.30
CA ALA A 227 32.55 -24.02 -2.67
C ALA A 227 32.71 -25.25 -3.58
N THR A 228 31.61 -25.71 -4.17
CA THR A 228 31.59 -26.84 -5.09
C THR A 228 32.39 -26.55 -6.36
N LEU A 229 32.21 -25.38 -6.97
CA LEU A 229 32.89 -24.98 -8.20
C LEU A 229 34.41 -24.83 -7.99
N LEU A 230 34.81 -24.26 -6.85
CA LEU A 230 36.22 -24.08 -6.47
C LEU A 230 36.85 -25.36 -5.91
N ARG A 231 36.09 -26.47 -5.85
CA ARG A 231 36.51 -27.76 -5.27
C ARG A 231 37.00 -27.63 -3.82
N ILE A 232 36.43 -26.68 -3.09
CA ILE A 232 36.66 -26.50 -1.66
C ILE A 232 35.64 -27.41 -0.93
N PRO A 233 36.02 -28.07 0.18
CA PRO A 233 35.06 -28.81 0.99
C PRO A 233 33.87 -27.93 1.40
N ASN A 234 32.69 -28.55 1.53
CA ASN A 234 31.49 -27.79 1.82
C ASN A 234 31.60 -27.07 3.18
N PRO A 235 31.40 -25.74 3.22
CA PRO A 235 31.63 -24.95 4.42
C PRO A 235 30.55 -25.13 5.48
N LEU A 236 29.38 -25.66 5.09
CA LEU A 236 28.22 -25.91 5.93
C LEU A 236 27.67 -27.31 5.67
N ASN A 237 27.16 -27.96 6.72
CA ASN A 237 26.47 -29.25 6.59
C ASN A 237 24.96 -29.07 6.33
N ALA A 238 24.28 -30.15 5.90
CA ALA A 238 22.86 -30.09 5.58
C ALA A 238 21.97 -29.66 6.76
N MET A 239 22.31 -30.06 7.99
CA MET A 239 21.56 -29.70 9.20
C MET A 239 21.71 -28.22 9.56
N GLN A 240 22.90 -27.66 9.40
CA GLN A 240 23.22 -26.25 9.59
C GLN A 240 22.50 -25.37 8.56
N ILE A 241 22.45 -25.80 7.30
CA ILE A 241 21.69 -25.12 6.25
C ILE A 241 20.19 -25.11 6.59
N LEU A 242 19.65 -26.24 7.05
CA LEU A 242 18.25 -26.34 7.48
C LEU A 242 17.96 -25.42 8.67
N TRP A 243 18.88 -25.35 9.64
CA TRP A 243 18.75 -24.42 10.78
C TRP A 243 18.75 -22.96 10.35
N ILE A 244 19.66 -22.58 9.44
CA ILE A 244 19.69 -21.25 8.84
C ILE A 244 18.31 -20.96 8.26
N ASN A 245 17.80 -21.76 7.32
CA ASN A 245 16.50 -21.52 6.70
C ASN A 245 15.36 -21.36 7.71
N ILE A 246 15.31 -22.18 8.77
CA ILE A 246 14.29 -22.07 9.83
C ILE A 246 14.38 -20.75 10.59
N ILE A 247 15.57 -20.39 11.08
CA ILE A 247 15.77 -19.13 11.80
C ILE A 247 15.48 -17.94 10.90
N MET A 248 15.84 -18.05 9.63
CA MET A 248 15.74 -16.97 8.66
C MET A 248 14.32 -16.67 8.22
N ASP A 249 13.61 -17.68 7.74
CA ASP A 249 12.24 -17.53 7.22
C ASP A 249 11.22 -17.37 8.36
N GLY A 250 11.59 -17.77 9.58
CA GLY A 250 10.73 -17.70 10.75
C GLY A 250 10.79 -16.34 11.46
N PRO A 251 11.31 -16.27 12.70
CA PRO A 251 11.06 -15.11 13.57
C PRO A 251 11.53 -13.75 13.03
N PRO A 252 12.77 -13.56 12.54
CA PRO A 252 13.26 -12.26 12.07
C PRO A 252 12.51 -11.78 10.82
N ALA A 253 12.30 -12.62 9.82
CA ALA A 253 11.57 -12.24 8.61
C ALA A 253 10.11 -11.84 8.93
N GLN A 254 9.42 -12.61 9.76
CA GLN A 254 8.05 -12.27 10.19
C GLN A 254 8.01 -10.97 11.01
N SER A 255 8.99 -10.75 11.87
CA SER A 255 9.07 -9.54 12.69
C SER A 255 9.31 -8.26 11.88
N LEU A 256 9.97 -8.37 10.72
CA LEU A 256 10.12 -7.28 9.75
C LEU A 256 8.79 -6.95 9.04
N GLY A 257 7.87 -7.92 8.96
CA GLY A 257 6.52 -7.73 8.43
C GLY A 257 5.65 -6.81 9.28
N VAL A 258 5.94 -6.73 10.59
CA VAL A 258 5.20 -5.93 11.58
C VAL A 258 5.98 -4.69 12.05
N GLU A 259 6.93 -4.22 11.24
CA GLU A 259 7.63 -2.97 11.54
C GLU A 259 6.63 -1.78 11.50
N PRO A 260 6.69 -0.85 12.46
CA PRO A 260 5.81 0.31 12.46
C PRO A 260 5.89 1.13 11.17
N VAL A 261 4.73 1.54 10.66
CA VAL A 261 4.62 2.28 9.40
C VAL A 261 5.20 3.68 9.57
N ASP A 262 6.13 4.02 8.69
CA ASP A 262 6.73 5.35 8.62
C ASP A 262 5.71 6.39 8.13
N ASP A 263 5.64 7.56 8.76
CA ASP A 263 4.72 8.63 8.34
C ASP A 263 5.00 9.11 6.91
N ASP A 264 6.26 9.02 6.46
CA ASP A 264 6.64 9.32 5.08
C ASP A 264 5.98 8.35 4.08
N VAL A 265 5.64 7.12 4.48
CA VAL A 265 4.97 6.13 3.64
C VAL A 265 3.47 6.42 3.53
N LYS A 266 2.85 6.96 4.58
CA LYS A 266 1.42 7.33 4.58
C LYS A 266 1.12 8.42 3.55
N ILE A 267 2.00 9.42 3.45
CA ILE A 267 1.87 10.60 2.58
C ILE A 267 2.25 10.29 1.12
N GLN A 268 2.97 9.20 0.86
CA GLN A 268 3.36 8.83 -0.51
C GLN A 268 2.17 8.58 -1.43
N LYS A 269 2.32 8.92 -2.71
CA LYS A 269 1.31 8.68 -3.74
C LYS A 269 1.06 7.17 -3.93
N PRO A 270 -0.12 6.77 -4.45
CA PRO A 270 -0.39 5.39 -4.79
C PRO A 270 0.71 4.80 -5.68
N ARG A 271 1.12 3.56 -5.40
CA ARG A 271 2.18 2.91 -6.16
C ARG A 271 1.76 2.70 -7.61
N ASN A 272 2.74 2.72 -8.51
CA ASN A 272 2.52 2.25 -9.86
C ASN A 272 2.49 0.71 -9.86
N VAL A 273 1.36 0.11 -10.25
CA VAL A 273 1.20 -1.35 -10.27
C VAL A 273 2.05 -2.04 -11.34
N LYS A 274 2.51 -1.28 -12.35
CA LYS A 274 3.43 -1.79 -13.38
C LYS A 274 4.86 -1.94 -12.86
N GLU A 275 5.19 -1.29 -11.75
CA GLU A 275 6.51 -1.46 -11.14
C GLU A 275 6.57 -2.79 -10.38
N PRO A 276 7.55 -3.65 -10.68
CA PRO A 276 7.71 -4.91 -9.98
C PRO A 276 8.10 -4.65 -8.52
N MET A 277 7.66 -5.53 -7.63
CA MET A 277 8.03 -5.47 -6.21
C MET A 277 9.57 -5.58 -6.02
N ILE A 278 10.21 -6.47 -6.80
CA ILE A 278 11.66 -6.65 -6.85
C ILE A 278 12.24 -5.67 -7.89
N THR A 279 12.43 -4.44 -7.45
CA THR A 279 13.09 -3.38 -8.27
C THR A 279 14.58 -3.68 -8.48
N ARG A 280 15.18 -3.13 -9.55
CA ARG A 280 16.63 -3.23 -9.79
C ARG A 280 17.46 -2.72 -8.60
N ALA A 281 17.01 -1.65 -7.95
CA ALA A 281 17.65 -1.12 -6.74
C ALA A 281 17.65 -2.14 -5.58
N LEU A 282 16.54 -2.85 -5.39
CA LEU A 282 16.43 -3.94 -4.42
C LEU A 282 17.37 -5.09 -4.77
N VAL A 283 17.47 -5.49 -6.04
CA VAL A 283 18.40 -6.55 -6.48
C VAL A 283 19.85 -6.16 -6.21
N VAL A 284 20.26 -4.93 -6.54
CA VAL A 284 21.62 -4.45 -6.24
C VAL A 284 21.89 -4.47 -4.74
N ASN A 285 20.92 -4.07 -3.92
CA ASN A 285 21.03 -4.15 -2.46
C ASN A 285 21.20 -5.58 -1.95
N VAL A 286 20.40 -6.50 -2.48
CA VAL A 286 20.42 -7.92 -2.16
C VAL A 286 21.78 -8.53 -2.52
N LEU A 287 22.28 -8.27 -3.73
CA LEU A 287 23.57 -8.79 -4.20
C LEU A 287 24.76 -8.21 -3.41
N MET A 288 24.70 -6.93 -3.03
CA MET A 288 25.72 -6.31 -2.18
C MET A 288 25.78 -6.97 -0.81
N SER A 289 24.63 -7.11 -0.12
CA SER A 289 24.58 -7.82 1.16
C SER A 289 25.06 -9.27 1.01
N ALA A 290 24.55 -10.00 0.02
CA ALA A 290 24.93 -11.39 -0.22
C ALA A 290 26.44 -11.55 -0.47
N SER A 291 27.05 -10.66 -1.24
CA SER A 291 28.49 -10.69 -1.54
C SER A 291 29.33 -10.52 -0.27
N ILE A 292 28.95 -9.60 0.63
CA ILE A 292 29.64 -9.39 1.90
C ILE A 292 29.54 -10.65 2.78
N ILE A 293 28.35 -11.25 2.86
CA ILE A 293 28.11 -12.47 3.64
C ILE A 293 28.96 -13.62 3.08
N ILE A 294 28.96 -13.83 1.76
CA ILE A 294 29.74 -14.89 1.11
C ILE A 294 31.24 -14.69 1.36
N VAL A 295 31.77 -13.50 1.10
CA VAL A 295 33.21 -13.20 1.25
C VAL A 295 33.63 -13.35 2.71
N GLY A 296 32.85 -12.82 3.65
CA GLY A 296 33.13 -12.93 5.08
C GLY A 296 33.08 -14.39 5.57
N THR A 297 32.08 -15.15 5.12
CA THR A 297 31.93 -16.57 5.50
C THR A 297 33.05 -17.44 4.92
N LEU A 298 33.40 -17.25 3.64
CA LEU A 298 34.53 -17.95 3.01
C LEU A 298 35.87 -17.56 3.62
N TYR A 299 36.04 -16.30 4.03
CA TYR A 299 37.24 -15.85 4.73
C TYR A 299 37.41 -16.58 6.06
N VAL A 300 36.36 -16.68 6.88
CA VAL A 300 36.38 -17.44 8.14
C VAL A 300 36.67 -18.91 7.86
N PHE A 301 35.97 -19.52 6.90
CA PHE A 301 36.19 -20.93 6.56
C PHE A 301 37.64 -21.21 6.13
N LYS A 302 38.22 -20.37 5.26
CA LYS A 302 39.60 -20.52 4.80
C LYS A 302 40.62 -20.28 5.91
N ARG A 303 40.34 -19.36 6.83
CA ARG A 303 41.23 -19.05 7.95
C ARG A 303 41.31 -20.21 8.95
N GLU A 304 40.18 -20.84 9.26
CA GLU A 304 40.14 -21.97 10.21
C GLU A 304 40.61 -23.28 9.56
N MET A 305 40.42 -23.44 8.25
CA MET A 305 40.92 -24.59 7.48
C MET A 305 42.43 -24.47 7.18
N SER A 306 43.27 -24.30 8.20
CA SER A 306 44.74 -24.27 8.05
C SER A 306 45.34 -25.61 7.67
N ASP A 307 44.68 -26.71 8.07
CA ASP A 307 45.24 -28.06 8.02
C ASP A 307 44.64 -28.90 6.86
N ASN A 308 43.87 -28.28 5.95
CA ASN A 308 43.16 -28.91 4.82
C ASN A 308 42.18 -30.04 5.18
N ILE A 309 41.87 -30.25 6.46
CA ILE A 309 40.87 -31.19 6.95
C ILE A 309 39.72 -30.39 7.55
N VAL A 310 38.48 -30.67 7.12
CA VAL A 310 37.30 -30.00 7.67
C VAL A 310 37.00 -30.55 9.06
N SER A 311 37.25 -29.72 10.08
CA SER A 311 36.93 -30.04 11.46
C SER A 311 35.50 -29.61 11.83
N LYS A 312 34.99 -30.13 12.95
CA LYS A 312 33.71 -29.66 13.53
C LYS A 312 33.80 -28.20 13.94
N ARG A 313 34.97 -27.75 14.40
CA ARG A 313 35.24 -26.35 14.73
C ARG A 313 35.11 -25.45 13.50
N ASP A 314 35.68 -25.83 12.36
CA ASP A 314 35.68 -24.99 11.14
C ASP A 314 34.26 -24.74 10.63
N THR A 315 33.46 -25.81 10.60
CA THR A 315 32.04 -25.73 10.22
C THR A 315 31.23 -24.96 11.25
N THR A 316 31.55 -25.06 12.55
CA THR A 316 30.85 -24.29 13.60
C THR A 316 31.16 -22.79 13.54
N MET A 317 32.43 -22.43 13.31
CA MET A 317 32.87 -21.05 13.12
C MET A 317 32.18 -20.43 11.91
N THR A 318 32.16 -21.14 10.80
CA THR A 318 31.53 -20.71 9.55
C THR A 318 30.01 -20.59 9.68
N PHE A 319 29.37 -21.59 10.29
CA PHE A 319 27.94 -21.60 10.56
C PHE A 319 27.50 -20.44 11.46
N THR A 320 28.23 -20.21 12.56
CA THR A 320 27.94 -19.10 13.48
C THR A 320 28.21 -17.74 12.83
N CYS A 321 29.25 -17.64 12.00
CA CYS A 321 29.54 -16.46 11.19
C CYS A 321 28.35 -16.11 10.28
N PHE A 322 27.84 -17.09 9.54
CA PHE A 322 26.71 -16.91 8.63
C PHE A 322 25.46 -16.43 9.38
N VAL A 323 25.09 -17.10 10.48
CA VAL A 323 23.93 -16.71 11.30
C VAL A 323 24.07 -15.29 11.85
N PHE A 324 25.26 -14.90 12.31
CA PHE A 324 25.48 -13.55 12.83
C PHE A 324 25.43 -12.48 11.72
N PHE A 325 25.97 -12.78 10.53
CA PHE A 325 25.81 -11.94 9.36
C PHE A 325 24.32 -11.69 9.06
N ASP A 326 23.49 -12.72 9.15
CA ASP A 326 22.05 -12.57 8.95
C ASP A 326 21.38 -11.69 10.00
N MET A 327 21.76 -11.81 11.27
CA MET A 327 21.19 -10.95 12.32
C MET A 327 21.53 -9.46 12.08
N PHE A 328 22.77 -9.15 11.68
CA PHE A 328 23.17 -7.78 11.34
C PHE A 328 22.55 -7.29 10.02
N ASN A 329 22.37 -8.18 9.05
CA ASN A 329 21.71 -7.87 7.79
C ASN A 329 20.20 -7.65 7.99
N ALA A 330 19.54 -8.42 8.87
CA ALA A 330 18.15 -8.22 9.27
C ALA A 330 17.95 -6.83 9.88
N LEU A 331 18.88 -6.40 10.75
CA LEU A 331 18.86 -5.06 11.34
C LEU A 331 18.95 -3.98 10.25
N SER A 332 19.82 -4.19 9.25
CA SER A 332 19.98 -3.29 8.11
C SER A 332 18.72 -3.22 7.23
N CYS A 333 17.95 -4.31 7.15
CA CYS A 333 16.76 -4.42 6.32
C CYS A 333 15.49 -3.83 6.96
N ARG A 334 15.52 -3.38 8.23
CA ARG A 334 14.39 -2.70 8.89
C ARG A 334 13.90 -1.45 8.14
N SER A 335 14.76 -0.80 7.36
CA SER A 335 14.36 0.25 6.43
C SER A 335 15.24 0.27 5.20
N GLN A 336 14.62 0.57 4.05
CA GLN A 336 15.34 0.73 2.79
C GLN A 336 16.17 2.01 2.73
N ILE A 337 15.72 3.10 3.37
CA ILE A 337 16.24 4.46 3.16
C ILE A 337 16.74 5.06 4.48
N LYS A 338 15.99 4.89 5.57
CA LYS A 338 16.33 5.48 6.86
C LYS A 338 17.40 4.66 7.56
N SER A 339 18.20 5.38 8.34
CA SER A 339 19.19 4.77 9.21
C SER A 339 18.51 4.13 10.41
N VAL A 340 19.02 2.98 10.83
CA VAL A 340 18.53 2.29 12.03
C VAL A 340 18.64 3.17 13.28
N PHE A 341 19.64 4.06 13.35
CA PHE A 341 19.78 5.02 14.45
C PHE A 341 18.68 6.09 14.47
N THR A 342 18.15 6.47 13.30
CA THR A 342 17.05 7.43 13.20
C THR A 342 15.71 6.80 13.55
N ILE A 343 15.53 5.52 13.20
CA ILE A 343 14.28 4.77 13.49
C ILE A 343 14.21 4.39 14.97
N GLY A 344 15.36 4.08 15.57
CA GLY A 344 15.46 3.56 16.93
C GLY A 344 15.52 2.02 16.97
N LEU A 345 16.36 1.49 17.85
CA LEU A 345 16.55 0.04 18.02
C LEU A 345 15.37 -0.63 18.74
N PHE A 346 14.67 0.10 19.61
CA PHE A 346 13.59 -0.42 20.46
C PHE A 346 12.18 -0.19 19.93
N THR A 347 12.06 0.40 18.74
CA THR A 347 10.76 0.76 18.13
C THR A 347 9.94 -0.49 17.79
N ASN A 348 10.60 -1.52 17.24
CA ASN A 348 9.99 -2.82 16.98
C ASN A 348 10.44 -3.84 18.03
N LYS A 349 9.63 -3.99 19.09
CA LYS A 349 9.90 -4.95 20.17
C LYS A 349 9.88 -6.40 19.70
N MET A 350 9.02 -6.73 18.72
CA MET A 350 8.92 -8.07 18.15
C MET A 350 10.19 -8.43 17.38
N PHE A 351 10.75 -7.49 16.62
CA PHE A 351 12.03 -7.68 15.94
C PHE A 351 13.17 -7.89 16.92
N LEU A 352 13.25 -7.06 17.96
CA LEU A 352 14.30 -7.21 18.97
C LEU A 352 14.21 -8.56 19.67
N PHE A 353 13.01 -8.98 20.06
CA PHE A 353 12.78 -10.30 20.66
C PHE A 353 13.16 -11.42 19.69
N ALA A 354 12.74 -11.35 18.42
CA ALA A 354 13.06 -12.35 17.41
C ALA A 354 14.57 -12.49 17.20
N VAL A 355 15.29 -11.39 17.00
CA VAL A 355 16.75 -11.42 16.81
C VAL A 355 17.47 -11.91 18.06
N CYS A 356 17.09 -11.43 19.25
CA CYS A 356 17.68 -11.92 20.50
C CYS A 356 17.42 -13.42 20.71
N ALA A 357 16.20 -13.90 20.45
CA ALA A 357 15.85 -15.30 20.53
C ALA A 357 16.63 -16.15 19.51
N SER A 358 16.84 -15.65 18.29
CA SER A 358 17.66 -16.32 17.27
C SER A 358 19.13 -16.42 17.69
N VAL A 359 19.71 -15.36 18.27
CA VAL A 359 21.08 -15.38 18.80
C VAL A 359 21.17 -16.36 19.96
N VAL A 360 20.23 -16.33 20.92
CA VAL A 360 20.20 -17.28 22.04
C VAL A 360 20.04 -18.71 21.55
N GLY A 361 19.17 -18.95 20.57
CA GLY A 361 19.00 -20.24 19.90
C GLY A 361 20.29 -20.73 19.26
N GLN A 362 21.03 -19.85 18.57
CA GLN A 362 22.34 -20.15 18.01
C GLN A 362 23.34 -20.53 19.10
N LEU A 363 23.36 -19.81 20.23
CA LEU A 363 24.22 -20.15 21.37
C LEU A 363 23.86 -21.53 21.96
N PHE A 364 22.58 -21.87 22.05
CA PHE A 364 22.16 -23.22 22.44
C PHE A 364 22.66 -24.28 21.47
N VAL A 365 22.61 -24.04 20.15
CA VAL A 365 23.11 -25.01 19.16
C VAL A 365 24.62 -25.27 19.31
N ILE A 366 25.41 -24.26 19.70
CA ILE A 366 26.87 -24.43 19.84
C ILE A 366 27.34 -24.84 21.23
N TYR A 367 26.54 -24.67 22.29
CA TYR A 367 26.95 -25.01 23.67
C TYR A 367 26.15 -26.13 24.33
N PHE A 368 24.95 -26.48 23.85
CA PHE A 368 24.12 -27.50 24.47
C PHE A 368 24.39 -28.90 23.86
N PRO A 369 24.90 -29.89 24.64
CA PRO A 369 25.40 -31.15 24.09
C PRO A 369 24.41 -31.97 23.24
N PRO A 370 23.10 -32.03 23.55
CA PRO A 370 22.13 -32.71 22.68
C PRO A 370 22.04 -32.08 21.29
N LEU A 371 22.06 -30.74 21.21
CA LEU A 371 22.00 -30.02 19.93
C LEU A 371 23.33 -30.10 19.20
N GLN A 372 24.47 -30.04 19.91
CA GLN A 372 25.78 -30.22 19.30
C GLN A 372 25.92 -31.55 18.54
N LYS A 373 25.34 -32.63 19.06
CA LYS A 373 25.34 -33.93 18.37
C LYS A 373 24.53 -33.92 17.08
N VAL A 374 23.39 -33.23 17.06
CA VAL A 374 22.50 -33.13 15.90
C VAL A 374 23.09 -32.24 14.81
N PHE A 375 23.60 -31.06 15.18
CA PHE A 375 24.14 -30.07 14.26
C PHE A 375 25.64 -30.25 13.96
N GLN A 376 26.27 -31.21 14.63
CA GLN A 376 27.70 -31.52 14.54
C GLN A 376 28.59 -30.32 14.87
N THR A 377 28.20 -29.53 15.89
CA THR A 377 28.90 -28.32 16.31
C THR A 377 29.83 -28.54 17.49
N GLU A 378 30.76 -27.59 17.69
CA GLU A 378 31.70 -27.56 18.80
C GLU A 378 31.59 -26.23 19.57
N ALA A 379 31.92 -26.24 20.86
CA ALA A 379 31.89 -25.04 21.67
C ALA A 379 32.95 -24.02 21.19
N LEU A 380 32.51 -22.79 20.93
CA LEU A 380 33.39 -21.69 20.56
C LEU A 380 33.92 -20.97 21.80
N THR A 381 35.09 -20.35 21.70
CA THR A 381 35.60 -19.51 22.79
C THR A 381 34.98 -18.12 22.74
N ILE A 382 35.08 -17.36 23.84
CA ILE A 382 34.62 -15.96 23.88
C ILE A 382 35.34 -15.10 22.84
N ASN A 383 36.63 -15.37 22.60
CA ASN A 383 37.43 -14.67 21.60
C ASN A 383 36.91 -14.93 20.18
N ASP A 384 36.49 -16.16 19.89
CA ASP A 384 35.89 -16.53 18.61
C ASP A 384 34.58 -15.79 18.39
N ILE A 385 33.70 -15.75 19.39
CA ILE A 385 32.43 -15.01 19.32
C ILE A 385 32.68 -13.52 19.12
N ALA A 386 33.62 -12.91 19.86
CA ALA A 386 33.96 -11.50 19.71
C ALA A 386 34.49 -11.18 18.30
N PHE A 387 35.36 -12.04 17.76
CA PHE A 387 35.87 -11.93 16.40
C PHE A 387 34.75 -12.04 15.36
N LEU A 388 33.87 -13.04 15.50
CA LEU A 388 32.72 -13.22 14.60
C LEU A 388 31.77 -12.03 14.66
N THR A 389 31.43 -11.52 15.85
CA THR A 389 30.57 -10.34 15.99
C THR A 389 31.20 -9.11 15.34
N ALA A 390 32.50 -8.87 15.53
CA ALA A 390 33.20 -7.76 14.90
C ALA A 390 33.17 -7.87 13.36
N LEU A 391 33.51 -9.04 12.82
CA LEU A 391 33.52 -9.29 11.38
C LEU A 391 32.11 -9.16 10.78
N THR A 392 31.11 -9.75 11.43
CA THR A 392 29.73 -9.81 10.89
C THR A 392 29.02 -8.48 10.95
N SER A 393 29.36 -7.61 11.91
CA SER A 393 28.86 -6.23 11.99
C SER A 393 29.20 -5.39 10.75
N THR A 394 30.18 -5.79 9.94
CA THR A 394 30.58 -5.06 8.73
C THR A 394 29.45 -4.93 7.72
N VAL A 395 28.56 -5.94 7.57
CA VAL A 395 27.41 -5.86 6.66
C VAL A 395 26.47 -4.71 7.04
N PHE A 396 26.31 -4.49 8.35
CA PHE A 396 25.50 -3.41 8.89
C PHE A 396 26.12 -2.04 8.61
N PHE A 397 27.42 -1.88 8.92
CA PHE A 397 28.11 -0.61 8.68
C PHE A 397 28.15 -0.24 7.19
N VAL A 398 28.41 -1.20 6.30
CA VAL A 398 28.40 -0.96 4.85
C VAL A 398 27.00 -0.53 4.38
N SER A 399 25.94 -1.18 4.88
CA SER A 399 24.56 -0.80 4.55
C SER A 399 24.21 0.61 5.03
N GLU A 400 24.60 0.97 6.25
CA GLU A 400 24.34 2.30 6.82
C GLU A 400 25.13 3.41 6.12
N ILE A 401 26.40 3.17 5.78
CA ILE A 401 27.20 4.11 4.97
C ILE A 401 26.54 4.32 3.61
N LYS A 402 26.11 3.25 2.95
CA LYS A 402 25.40 3.34 1.68
C LYS A 402 24.14 4.21 1.80
N LYS A 403 23.27 3.93 2.77
CA LYS A 403 22.05 4.73 3.02
C LYS A 403 22.37 6.18 3.33
N ALA A 404 23.47 6.47 4.02
CA ALA A 404 23.91 7.83 4.28
C ALA A 404 24.30 8.54 2.97
N ILE A 405 25.05 7.87 2.07
CA ILE A 405 25.43 8.41 0.77
C ILE A 405 24.20 8.67 -0.11
N GLU A 406 23.27 7.72 -0.20
CA GLU A 406 22.03 7.86 -0.98
C GLU A 406 21.21 9.08 -0.51
N ARG A 407 21.02 9.24 0.80
CA ARG A 407 20.31 10.40 1.38
C ARG A 407 21.02 11.73 1.08
N ILE A 408 22.36 11.76 1.09
CA ILE A 408 23.13 12.97 0.75
C ILE A 408 22.96 13.32 -0.73
N CYS A 409 23.01 12.33 -1.61
CA CYS A 409 22.82 12.51 -3.06
C CYS A 409 21.40 13.00 -3.38
N GLU A 410 20.36 12.41 -2.78
CA GLU A 410 18.97 12.86 -2.97
C GLU A 410 18.76 14.31 -2.51
N ARG A 411 19.31 14.68 -1.34
CA ARG A 411 19.23 16.06 -0.83
C ARG A 411 19.94 17.06 -1.76
N LYS A 412 21.07 16.68 -2.37
CA LYS A 412 21.78 17.51 -3.35
C LYS A 412 20.97 17.67 -4.65
N CYS A 413 20.35 16.58 -5.14
CA CYS A 413 19.53 16.60 -6.34
C CYS A 413 18.28 17.48 -6.15
N LEU A 414 17.58 17.33 -5.02
CA LEU A 414 16.43 18.17 -4.65
C LEU A 414 16.80 19.65 -4.51
N ARG A 415 17.97 19.96 -3.94
CA ARG A 415 18.48 21.34 -3.86
C ARG A 415 18.81 21.90 -5.24
N SER A 416 19.39 21.10 -6.14
CA SER A 416 19.67 21.51 -7.53
C SER A 416 18.39 21.78 -8.32
N SER A 417 17.37 20.92 -8.16
CA SER A 417 16.08 21.08 -8.83
C SER A 417 15.29 22.29 -8.30
N LYS A 418 15.31 22.54 -6.97
CA LYS A 418 14.76 23.77 -6.38
C LYS A 418 15.48 25.03 -6.86
N LYS A 419 16.81 24.99 -6.99
CA LYS A 419 17.61 26.12 -7.48
C LYS A 419 17.27 26.44 -8.95
N GLN A 420 17.17 25.43 -9.81
CA GLN A 420 16.69 25.61 -11.17
C GLN A 420 15.26 26.16 -11.25
N SER A 421 14.34 25.75 -10.38
CA SER A 421 12.98 26.31 -10.38
C SER A 421 12.89 27.76 -9.90
N MET A 422 13.87 28.25 -9.14
CA MET A 422 13.94 29.64 -8.70
C MET A 422 14.61 30.55 -9.73
N ASP A 423 15.43 30.01 -10.63
CA ASP A 423 16.07 30.76 -11.71
C ASP A 423 15.12 31.01 -12.92
N PHE A 424 13.88 30.48 -12.86
CA PHE A 424 12.82 30.66 -13.87
C PHE A 424 11.61 31.51 -13.38
N VAL A 425 11.76 32.26 -12.29
CA VAL A 425 10.74 33.22 -11.80
C VAL A 425 11.20 34.65 -12.04
#